data_AF-A0A6L5Y6P2-F1
#
_entry.id   AF-A0A6L5Y6P2-F1
#
_cell.length_a   1.000
_cell.length_b   1.000
_cell.length_c   1.000
_cell.angle_alpha   90.00
_cell.angle_beta   90.00
_cell.angle_gamma   90.00
#
_symmetry.space_group_name_H-M   'P 1'
#
loop_
_entity.id
_entity.type
_entity.pdbx_description
1 polymer ?
#
loop_
_entity_poly.entity_id
_entity_poly.type
_entity_poly.pdbx_seq_one_letter_code
_entity_poly.pdbx_strand_id
1 'polypeptide(L)'
;MSVVIIGGNECMICQYKDLCKEYNCKAKVFVNYNEAMKRKIGSPDLMVLFTSTVSHKMVKCALARTKGKDTVIVRSHSSSMASLRDIMEKHA
;
A
#
# COMPACT_ATOMS: atom_id res chain seq x y z
N MET A 1 8.47 6.00 -9.37
CA MET A 1 8.43 5.25 -8.09
C MET A 1 7.37 4.14 -8.15
N SER A 2 7.52 3.09 -7.35
CA SER A 2 6.57 1.99 -7.19
C SER A 2 6.00 1.94 -5.78
N VAL A 3 4.67 1.91 -5.69
CA VAL A 3 3.92 1.98 -4.42
C VAL A 3 3.09 0.72 -4.25
N VAL A 4 3.09 0.14 -3.06
CA VAL A 4 2.20 -0.96 -2.68
C VAL A 4 1.32 -0.51 -1.53
N ILE A 5 0.01 -0.55 -1.73
CA ILE A 5 -1.01 -0.22 -0.73
C ILE A 5 -1.65 -1.52 -0.25
N ILE A 6 -1.66 -1.73 1.05
CA ILE A 6 -2.24 -2.90 1.72
C ILE A 6 -3.38 -2.45 2.62
N GLY A 7 -4.56 -3.02 2.43
CA GLY A 7 -5.81 -2.62 3.07
C GLY A 7 -6.56 -1.54 2.30
N GLY A 8 -7.55 -0.94 2.95
CA GLY A 8 -8.43 0.08 2.41
C GLY A 8 -9.77 -0.48 1.92
N ASN A 9 -10.58 0.39 1.34
CA ASN A 9 -11.89 0.03 0.83
C ASN A 9 -11.77 -0.53 -0.61
N GLU A 10 -12.37 -1.69 -0.86
CA GLU A 10 -12.37 -2.34 -2.18
C GLU A 10 -12.97 -1.47 -3.29
N CYS A 11 -14.01 -0.69 -2.98
CA CYS A 11 -14.60 0.24 -3.94
C CYS A 11 -13.67 1.41 -4.31
N MET A 12 -12.65 1.68 -3.51
CA MET A 12 -11.72 2.80 -3.70
C MET A 12 -10.42 2.40 -4.40
N ILE A 13 -10.27 1.14 -4.82
CA ILE A 13 -9.05 0.64 -5.49
C ILE A 13 -8.65 1.51 -6.68
N CYS A 14 -9.62 1.89 -7.53
CA CYS A 14 -9.35 2.74 -8.69
C CYS A 14 -8.86 4.13 -8.24
N GLN A 15 -9.54 4.74 -7.27
CA GLN A 15 -9.19 6.05 -6.74
C GLN A 15 -7.78 6.07 -6.13
N TYR A 16 -7.42 5.07 -5.32
CA TYR A 16 -6.07 4.97 -4.77
C TYR A 16 -5.01 4.88 -5.86
N LYS A 17 -5.27 4.11 -6.93
CA LYS A 17 -4.35 3.99 -8.06
C LYS A 17 -4.24 5.30 -8.83
N ASP A 18 -5.37 5.96 -9.07
CA ASP A 18 -5.41 7.20 -9.84
C ASP A 18 -4.70 8.33 -9.10
N LEU A 19 -4.88 8.43 -7.78
CA LEU A 19 -4.11 9.35 -6.96
C LEU A 19 -2.61 9.07 -7.07
N CYS A 20 -2.16 7.82 -6.96
CA CYS A 20 -0.75 7.52 -7.15
C CYS A 20 -0.24 7.86 -8.57
N LYS A 21 -1.09 7.75 -9.61
CA LYS A 21 -0.72 8.17 -10.97
C LYS A 21 -0.53 9.69 -11.07
N GLU A 22 -1.29 10.50 -10.32
CA GLU A 22 -1.07 11.96 -10.25
C GLU A 22 0.37 12.29 -9.84
N TYR A 23 0.99 11.46 -8.99
CA TYR A 23 2.39 11.56 -8.56
C TYR A 23 3.36 10.75 -9.43
N ASN A 24 2.99 10.36 -10.66
CA ASN A 24 3.83 9.51 -11.54
C ASN A 24 4.28 8.18 -10.90
N CYS A 25 3.49 7.64 -9.97
CA CYS A 25 3.79 6.40 -9.26
C CYS A 25 3.01 5.20 -9.81
N LYS A 26 3.70 4.06 -9.93
CA LYS A 26 3.06 2.78 -10.27
C LYS A 26 2.54 2.11 -9.00
N ALA A 27 1.23 2.12 -8.80
CA ALA A 27 0.60 1.56 -7.60
C ALA A 27 0.04 0.15 -7.79
N LYS A 28 0.25 -0.71 -6.77
CA LYS A 28 -0.47 -1.98 -6.59
C LYS A 28 -1.25 -1.91 -5.29
N VAL A 29 -2.54 -2.25 -5.35
CA VAL A 29 -3.45 -2.17 -4.19
C VAL A 29 -3.95 -3.57 -3.85
N PHE A 30 -3.85 -3.96 -2.58
CA PHE A 30 -4.31 -5.22 -2.04
C PHE A 30 -5.22 -4.97 -0.84
N VAL A 31 -6.53 -4.89 -1.05
CA VAL A 31 -7.52 -4.68 0.01
C VAL A 31 -7.88 -5.97 0.76
N ASN A 32 -7.70 -7.13 0.09
CA ASN A 32 -8.00 -8.44 0.64
C ASN A 32 -6.75 -9.35 0.58
N TYR A 33 -6.66 -10.30 1.51
CA TYR A 33 -5.61 -11.32 1.45
C TYR A 33 -5.88 -12.27 0.27
N ASN A 34 -4.91 -12.44 -0.61
CA ASN A 34 -4.92 -13.51 -1.60
C ASN A 34 -3.50 -14.05 -1.82
N GLU A 35 -3.37 -15.29 -2.27
CA GLU A 35 -2.06 -15.90 -2.54
C GLU A 35 -1.27 -15.11 -3.60
N ALA A 36 -1.98 -14.39 -4.48
CA ALA A 36 -1.38 -13.48 -5.44
C ALA A 36 -0.68 -12.27 -4.78
N MET A 37 -1.16 -11.74 -3.66
CA MET A 37 -0.51 -10.69 -2.85
C MET A 37 0.85 -11.20 -2.39
N LYS A 38 0.88 -12.45 -1.91
CA LYS A 38 2.11 -13.19 -1.60
C LYS A 38 2.92 -13.59 -2.84
N ARG A 39 2.66 -13.08 -4.04
CA ARG A 39 3.61 -13.14 -5.16
C ARG A 39 3.91 -11.76 -5.72
N LYS A 40 2.91 -10.89 -5.76
CA LYS A 40 2.90 -9.62 -6.50
C LYS A 40 3.40 -8.39 -5.73
N ILE A 41 3.61 -8.46 -4.41
CA ILE A 41 4.20 -7.35 -3.62
C ILE A 41 5.54 -6.89 -4.22
N GLY A 42 6.45 -7.81 -4.55
CA GLY A 42 7.76 -7.46 -5.13
C GLY A 42 8.66 -6.71 -4.14
N SER A 43 9.39 -5.71 -4.64
CA SER A 43 10.24 -4.79 -3.88
C SER A 43 9.83 -3.35 -4.19
N PRO A 44 8.80 -2.81 -3.52
CA PRO A 44 8.36 -1.44 -3.77
C PRO A 44 9.27 -0.42 -3.09
N ASP A 45 9.26 0.81 -3.58
CA ASP A 45 9.94 1.93 -2.94
C ASP A 45 9.16 2.38 -1.69
N LEU A 46 7.82 2.38 -1.79
CA LEU A 46 6.92 2.76 -0.71
C LEU A 46 5.84 1.70 -0.48
N MET A 47 5.63 1.34 0.78
CA MET A 47 4.55 0.47 1.23
C MET A 47 3.63 1.19 2.22
N VAL A 48 2.37 1.36 1.84
CA VAL A 48 1.33 1.96 2.68
C VAL A 48 0.47 0.87 3.28
N LEU A 49 0.39 0.81 4.61
CA LEU A 49 -0.43 -0.13 5.37
C LEU A 49 -1.59 0.62 6.04
N PHE A 50 -2.81 0.37 5.59
CA PHE A 50 -4.01 0.90 6.24
C PHE A 50 -4.42 0.02 7.43
N THR A 51 -3.90 0.33 8.62
CA THR A 51 -3.93 -0.56 9.79
C THR A 51 -5.32 -0.88 10.32
N SER A 52 -6.33 -0.04 10.07
CA SER A 52 -7.73 -0.27 10.51
C SER A 52 -8.47 -1.32 9.68
N THR A 53 -8.01 -1.61 8.46
CA THR A 53 -8.73 -2.44 7.48
C THR A 53 -7.95 -3.69 7.08
N VAL A 54 -6.74 -3.87 7.60
CA VAL A 54 -5.87 -5.02 7.29
C VAL A 54 -5.96 -6.10 8.35
N SER A 55 -6.00 -7.36 7.92
CA SER A 55 -5.86 -8.49 8.82
C SER A 55 -4.41 -8.65 9.29
N HIS A 56 -4.22 -9.24 10.47
CA HIS A 56 -2.89 -9.60 10.98
C HIS A 56 -2.08 -10.45 9.98
N LYS A 57 -2.76 -11.32 9.22
CA LYS A 57 -2.12 -12.16 8.20
C LYS A 57 -1.54 -11.31 7.06
N MET A 58 -2.27 -10.29 6.60
CA MET A 58 -1.81 -9.37 5.56
C MET A 58 -0.59 -8.57 6.03
N VAL A 59 -0.66 -8.02 7.24
CA VAL A 59 0.46 -7.24 7.82
C VAL A 59 1.71 -8.10 7.96
N LYS A 60 1.59 -9.30 8.55
CA LYS A 60 2.72 -10.23 8.69
C LYS A 60 3.34 -10.57 7.34
N CYS A 61 2.50 -10.86 6.33
CA CYS A 61 2.96 -11.18 4.97
C CYS A 61 3.68 -9.98 4.32
N ALA A 62 3.12 -8.78 4.44
CA ALA A 62 3.67 -7.55 3.86
C ALA A 62 5.03 -7.18 4.48
N LEU A 63 5.13 -7.22 5.81
CA LEU A 63 6.37 -6.94 6.54
C LEU A 63 7.45 -7.99 6.29
N ALA A 64 7.09 -9.28 6.26
CA ALA A 64 8.06 -10.34 5.97
C ALA A 64 8.71 -10.21 4.58
N ARG A 65 8.00 -9.61 3.62
CA ARG A 65 8.46 -9.43 2.22
C ARG A 65 9.30 -8.19 1.99
N THR A 66 9.21 -7.23 2.89
CA THR A 66 9.94 -5.96 2.87
C THR A 66 11.13 -5.97 3.83
N LYS A 67 11.20 -6.94 4.74
CA LYS A 67 12.35 -7.15 5.62
C LYS A 67 13.63 -7.33 4.81
N GLY A 68 14.64 -6.49 5.10
CA GLY A 68 15.94 -6.51 4.42
C GLY A 68 15.94 -5.84 3.04
N LYS A 69 14.92 -5.05 2.71
CA LYS A 69 14.85 -4.23 1.50
C LYS A 69 14.77 -2.76 1.86
N ASP A 70 15.18 -1.88 0.94
CA ASP A 70 15.10 -0.42 1.06
C ASP A 70 13.67 0.12 0.82
N THR A 71 12.66 -0.60 1.30
CA THR A 71 11.25 -0.18 1.19
C THR A 71 10.90 0.72 2.37
N VAL A 72 10.40 1.92 2.09
CA VAL A 72 9.81 2.80 3.11
C VAL A 72 8.44 2.25 3.50
N ILE A 73 8.20 2.02 4.79
CA ILE A 73 6.94 1.47 5.30
C ILE A 73 6.20 2.55 6.08
N VAL A 74 5.02 2.94 5.59
CA VAL A 74 4.13 3.91 6.25
C VAL A 74 2.88 3.19 6.74
N ARG A 75 2.52 3.42 7.99
CA ARG A 75 1.29 2.90 8.59
C ARG A 75 0.32 4.04 8.79
N SER A 76 -0.89 3.90 8.26
CA SER A 76 -1.98 4.87 8.44
C SER A 76 -3.18 4.17 9.05
N HIS A 77 -3.75 4.75 10.09
CA HIS A 77 -5.00 4.24 10.65
C HIS A 77 -6.20 4.53 9.75
N SER A 78 -6.17 5.61 8.97
CA SER A 78 -7.26 5.95 8.03
C SER A 78 -6.91 5.50 6.62
N SER A 79 -7.89 4.90 5.95
CA SER A 79 -7.82 4.51 4.52
C SER A 79 -8.48 5.53 3.59
N SER A 80 -8.63 6.77 4.02
CA SER A 80 -9.23 7.83 3.20
C SER A 80 -8.30 8.28 2.06
N MET A 81 -8.87 8.93 1.04
CA MET A 81 -8.07 9.57 -0.02
C MET A 81 -7.17 10.69 0.54
N ALA A 82 -7.64 11.46 1.52
CA ALA A 82 -6.86 12.52 2.15
C ALA A 82 -5.62 11.94 2.85
N SER A 83 -5.80 10.89 3.65
CA SER A 83 -4.67 10.20 4.30
C SER A 83 -3.68 9.64 3.29
N LEU A 84 -4.15 9.08 2.17
CA LEU A 84 -3.25 8.61 1.13
C LEU A 84 -2.50 9.77 0.46
N ARG A 85 -3.18 10.90 0.21
CA ARG A 85 -2.60 12.10 -0.40
C ARG A 85 -1.47 12.65 0.46
N ASP A 86 -1.70 12.83 1.75
CA ASP A 86 -0.69 13.32 2.70
C ASP A 86 0.55 12.42 2.75
N ILE A 87 0.36 11.10 2.57
CA ILE A 87 1.46 10.14 2.51
C ILE A 87 2.22 10.26 1.18
N MET A 88 1.51 10.40 0.06
CA MET A 88 2.16 10.60 -1.24
C MET A 88 2.94 11.92 -1.26
N GLU A 89 2.40 13.02 -0.76
CA GLU A 89 3.10 14.32 -0.73
C GLU A 89 4.41 14.28 0.07
N LYS A 90 4.51 13.43 1.09
CA LYS A 90 5.72 13.28 1.91
C LYS A 90 6.77 12.34 1.32
N HIS A 91 6.38 11.45 0.41
CA HIS A 91 7.20 10.31 0.02
C HIS A 91 7.30 10.06 -1.49
N ALA A 92 6.55 10.78 -2.32
CA ALA A 92 6.49 10.60 -3.78
C ALA A 92 7.40 11.55 -4.58
#